data_AF-K1QPI6-F1
#
_entry.id   AF-K1QPI6-F1
#
_cell.length_a   1.000
_cell.length_b   1.000
_cell.length_c   1.000
_cell.angle_alpha   90.00
_cell.angle_beta   90.00
_cell.angle_gamma   90.00
#
_symmetry.space_group_name_H-M   'P 1'
#
loop_
_entity.id
_entity.type
_entity.pdbx_description
1 polymer ?
#
loop_
_entity_poly.entity_id
_entity_poly.type
_entity_poly.pdbx_seq_one_letter_code
_entity_poly.pdbx_strand_id
1 'polypeptide(L)'
;MPPENAPEVTEGQPLTTESKKVKTNQSFESLFDSESLCDVILSVNDGQFVFRGHKMILGLKSEILATMLNELHSSETQSRPVLSLKEAPECSMVFSRFLYFIYSGAVWLHRDYVLPLHSLAEKYQVKPLIQHCHSYISQILFNMIDISDGCRGFSLDIICDIYEGNLYSDEICDLCYKVLCAKFRDLSTSERWPLCSWHLVSDLLKCDDCNAEENVILTSATEWMKKNQLADKNLIEDILVNIRYPLLHRKVLYHLQKNGVFKNFPQVQELVENAVRYHCFKDVPEARDDFVGIQFTKRTIYRTRPNSAENNRMNSPETLSSSSQNLSRSVQSQTHCSPAVFIQNPQPPPVVESQIYSNLIQESPEYLRLREVVPAPPSPPMQPTVSPIPQLYNVSSAANYVQNASVQTGDRSS
;
A
#
# COMPACT_ATOMS: atom_id res chain seq x y z
N MET A 1 58.81 69.47 34.13
CA MET A 1 58.93 69.28 32.66
C MET A 1 58.72 67.80 32.35
N PRO A 2 57.97 67.46 31.27
CA PRO A 2 57.76 66.10 30.70
C PRO A 2 59.01 65.67 29.85
N PRO A 3 59.10 64.53 29.10
CA PRO A 3 58.02 63.74 28.47
C PRO A 3 58.17 62.19 28.23
N GLU A 4 57.08 61.63 27.68
CA GLU A 4 56.93 60.60 26.61
C GLU A 4 57.55 59.19 26.69
N ASN A 5 56.70 58.16 26.84
CA ASN A 5 56.14 57.42 25.70
C ASN A 5 55.07 56.38 26.13
N ALA A 6 53.99 56.33 25.35
CA ALA A 6 52.73 55.62 25.60
C ALA A 6 52.77 54.12 25.24
N PRO A 7 51.93 53.28 25.86
CA PRO A 7 51.37 52.11 25.20
C PRO A 7 50.06 52.49 24.50
N GLU A 8 50.15 52.42 23.18
CA GLU A 8 49.12 52.15 22.16
C GLU A 8 47.67 52.00 22.68
N VAL A 9 46.84 52.97 22.30
CA VAL A 9 45.37 52.87 22.34
C VAL A 9 44.96 51.82 21.32
N THR A 10 44.57 50.62 21.79
CA THR A 10 43.72 49.74 20.97
C THR A 10 42.27 50.03 21.31
N GLU A 11 41.57 50.41 20.24
CA GLU A 11 40.25 50.99 20.19
C GLU A 11 39.19 50.21 20.98
N GLY A 12 38.26 50.97 21.56
CA GLY A 12 37.09 50.42 22.24
C GLY A 12 36.26 49.57 21.28
N GLN A 13 36.14 48.28 21.61
CA GLN A 13 34.97 47.53 21.17
C GLN A 13 33.81 47.90 22.09
N PRO A 14 32.67 48.35 21.54
CA PRO A 14 31.51 48.61 22.36
C PRO A 14 31.10 47.28 22.99
N LEU A 15 30.93 47.28 24.32
CA LEU A 15 30.14 46.25 25.00
C LEU A 15 28.74 46.29 24.38
N THR A 16 28.51 45.46 23.35
CA THR A 16 27.18 45.30 22.79
C THR A 16 26.34 44.68 23.90
N THR A 17 25.44 45.49 24.43
CA THR A 17 24.36 45.10 25.34
C THR A 17 23.31 44.28 24.57
N GLU A 18 23.75 43.24 23.86
CA GLU A 18 22.87 42.28 23.21
C GLU A 18 22.60 41.15 24.20
N SER A 19 21.40 41.17 24.78
CA SER A 19 20.93 40.10 25.67
C SER A 19 20.92 38.78 24.92
N LYS A 20 21.87 37.87 25.21
CA LYS A 20 21.95 36.55 24.60
C LYS A 20 20.97 35.59 25.30
N LYS A 21 19.86 35.28 24.65
CA LYS A 21 18.92 34.25 25.11
C LYS A 21 19.54 32.86 24.92
N VAL A 22 19.98 32.24 26.01
CA VAL A 22 20.41 30.84 26.03
C VAL A 22 19.22 29.97 26.45
N LYS A 23 18.85 29.00 25.60
CA LYS A 23 17.85 27.98 25.93
C LYS A 23 18.59 26.71 26.34
N THR A 24 18.32 26.20 27.54
CA THR A 24 18.76 24.87 27.96
C THR A 24 17.63 23.87 27.70
N ASN A 25 17.99 22.64 27.32
CA ASN A 25 17.02 21.56 27.23
C ASN A 25 16.70 21.07 28.64
N GLN A 26 15.46 21.22 29.09
CA GLN A 26 14.98 20.64 30.33
C GLN A 26 14.55 19.19 30.07
N SER A 27 15.16 18.24 30.78
CA SER A 27 14.74 16.85 30.83
C SER A 27 14.15 16.55 32.20
N PHE A 28 13.03 15.83 32.22
CA PHE A 28 12.37 15.36 33.43
C PHE A 28 12.60 13.86 33.66
N GLU A 29 13.61 13.27 33.00
CA GLU A 29 13.90 11.82 33.03
C GLU A 29 13.97 11.25 34.46
N SER A 30 14.57 11.96 35.41
CA SER A 30 14.64 11.53 36.83
C SER A 30 13.28 11.42 37.54
N LEU A 31 12.23 12.01 36.98
CA LEU A 31 10.85 11.95 37.50
C LEU A 31 10.03 10.85 36.84
N PHE A 32 10.56 10.16 35.83
CA PHE A 32 9.87 9.05 35.19
C PHE A 32 9.56 7.94 36.22
N ASP A 33 8.27 7.62 36.37
CA ASP A 33 7.74 6.64 37.33
C ASP A 33 8.20 6.85 38.79
N SER A 34 8.56 8.09 39.14
CA SER A 34 9.02 8.46 40.49
C SER A 34 7.86 8.70 41.43
N GLU A 35 8.06 8.43 42.73
CA GLU A 35 7.09 8.82 43.78
C GLU A 35 7.08 10.32 44.05
N SER A 36 8.25 10.95 43.87
CA SER A 36 8.47 12.33 44.24
C SER A 36 7.61 13.24 43.38
N LEU A 37 6.78 14.09 44.00
CA LEU A 37 5.88 15.03 43.31
C LEU A 37 4.79 14.37 42.44
N CYS A 38 4.62 13.05 42.55
CA CYS A 38 3.58 12.33 41.83
C CYS A 38 2.18 12.77 42.31
N ASP A 39 1.36 13.21 41.36
CA ASP A 39 0.03 13.78 41.58
C ASP A 39 -1.07 13.07 40.75
N VAL A 40 -0.70 12.03 40.00
CA VAL A 40 -1.63 11.17 39.24
C VAL A 40 -1.04 9.76 39.06
N ILE A 41 -1.92 8.76 39.05
CA ILE A 41 -1.56 7.37 38.69
C ILE A 41 -2.15 7.05 37.32
N LEU A 42 -1.35 6.59 36.37
CA LEU A 42 -1.84 6.11 35.07
C LEU A 42 -2.06 4.61 35.16
N SER A 43 -3.28 4.17 34.89
CA SER A 43 -3.65 2.75 34.81
C SER A 43 -3.98 2.40 33.37
N VAL A 44 -3.14 1.61 32.71
CA VAL A 44 -3.35 1.16 31.33
C VAL A 44 -3.97 -0.22 31.34
N ASN A 45 -5.05 -0.40 30.57
CA ASN A 45 -5.79 -1.65 30.41
C ASN A 45 -6.19 -2.27 31.76
N ASP A 46 -6.96 -1.52 32.54
CA ASP A 46 -7.52 -1.96 33.82
C ASP A 46 -6.46 -2.47 34.82
N GLY A 47 -5.31 -1.79 34.86
CA GLY A 47 -4.22 -2.05 35.80
C GLY A 47 -3.18 -3.05 35.29
N GLN A 48 -3.25 -3.48 34.03
CA GLN A 48 -2.21 -4.29 33.39
C GLN A 48 -0.84 -3.62 33.51
N PHE A 49 -0.78 -2.31 33.28
CA PHE A 49 0.39 -1.49 33.55
C PHE A 49 -0.01 -0.27 34.38
N VAL A 50 0.76 0.02 35.43
CA VAL A 50 0.51 1.14 36.34
C VAL A 50 1.77 1.99 36.41
N PHE A 51 1.62 3.29 36.18
CA PHE A 51 2.72 4.25 36.20
C PHE A 51 2.40 5.43 37.11
N ARG A 52 3.42 5.92 37.80
CA ARG A 52 3.38 7.16 38.57
C ARG A 52 3.62 8.34 37.64
N GLY A 53 2.71 9.31 37.66
CA GLY A 53 2.70 10.43 36.74
C GLY A 53 2.72 11.79 37.41
N HIS A 54 2.97 12.79 36.57
CA HIS A 54 3.05 14.21 36.92
C HIS A 54 2.18 14.99 35.95
N LYS A 55 1.04 15.51 36.39
CA LYS A 55 0.03 16.14 35.53
C LYS A 55 0.62 17.24 34.64
N MET A 56 1.47 18.09 35.22
CA MET A 56 2.13 19.19 34.52
C MET A 56 3.00 18.71 33.35
N ILE A 57 3.80 17.65 33.55
CA ILE A 57 4.71 17.14 32.51
C ILE A 57 3.91 16.50 31.38
N LEU A 58 2.93 15.65 31.74
CA LEU A 58 2.06 14.97 30.79
C LEU A 58 1.28 15.98 29.94
N GLY A 59 0.66 16.97 30.59
CA GLY A 59 -0.14 17.99 29.91
C GLY A 59 0.69 18.95 29.07
N LEU A 60 1.96 19.23 29.45
CA LEU A 60 2.87 20.04 28.64
C LEU A 60 3.26 19.35 27.32
N LYS A 61 3.32 18.02 27.32
CA LYS A 61 3.82 17.23 26.18
C LYS A 61 2.72 16.63 25.31
N SER A 62 1.49 16.58 25.82
CA SER A 62 0.32 16.05 25.12
C SER A 62 -0.92 16.83 25.52
N GLU A 63 -1.53 17.51 24.54
CA GLU A 63 -2.79 18.24 24.73
C GLU A 63 -3.94 17.28 25.06
N ILE A 64 -3.94 16.07 24.48
CA ILE A 64 -4.94 15.04 24.78
C ILE A 64 -4.84 14.58 26.24
N LEU A 65 -3.63 14.31 26.74
CA LEU A 65 -3.45 13.99 28.16
C LEU A 65 -3.81 15.18 29.05
N ALA A 66 -3.50 16.42 28.65
CA ALA A 66 -3.90 17.61 29.40
C ALA A 66 -5.42 17.67 29.59
N THR A 67 -6.19 17.47 28.52
CA THR A 67 -7.65 17.44 28.55
C THR A 67 -8.17 16.32 29.45
N MET A 68 -7.67 15.09 29.27
CA MET A 68 -8.06 13.94 30.11
C MET A 68 -7.75 14.18 31.60
N LEU A 69 -6.62 14.82 31.92
CA LEU A 69 -6.21 15.11 33.29
C LEU A 69 -7.03 16.21 33.95
N ASN A 70 -7.53 17.19 33.17
CA ASN A 70 -8.40 18.24 33.67
C ASN A 70 -9.81 17.72 34.01
N GLU A 71 -10.27 16.70 33.30
CA GLU A 71 -11.55 16.02 33.54
C GLU A 71 -11.50 15.06 34.73
N LEU A 72 -10.30 14.74 35.26
CA LEU A 72 -10.15 13.92 36.45
C LEU A 72 -10.64 14.65 37.69
N HIS A 73 -11.87 14.35 38.11
CA HIS A 73 -12.38 14.73 39.41
C HIS A 73 -11.62 14.00 40.51
N SER A 74 -11.06 14.77 41.43
CA SER A 74 -10.46 14.21 42.64
C SER A 74 -11.59 13.87 43.60
N SER A 75 -11.84 12.58 43.86
CA SER A 75 -12.69 12.20 44.99
C SER A 75 -11.96 12.58 46.28
N GLU A 76 -12.66 13.20 47.23
CA GLU A 76 -12.11 13.63 48.53
C GLU A 76 -11.44 12.50 49.34
N THR A 77 -11.65 11.24 48.94
CA THR A 77 -11.16 10.04 49.64
C THR A 77 -9.87 9.45 49.06
N GLN A 78 -9.42 9.84 47.87
CA GLN A 78 -8.20 9.31 47.24
C GLN A 78 -7.08 10.35 47.26
N SER A 79 -5.93 9.99 47.84
CA SER A 79 -4.75 10.87 47.88
C SER A 79 -4.20 11.23 46.49
N ARG A 80 -4.47 10.40 45.47
CA ARG A 80 -4.05 10.63 44.07
C ARG A 80 -5.13 10.10 43.12
N PRO A 81 -5.60 10.89 42.14
CA PRO A 81 -6.54 10.42 41.13
C PRO A 81 -5.88 9.40 40.19
N VAL A 82 -6.68 8.45 39.70
CA VAL A 82 -6.26 7.43 38.74
C VAL A 82 -6.79 7.77 37.34
N LEU A 83 -5.88 8.00 36.39
CA LEU A 83 -6.19 8.13 34.97
C LEU A 83 -6.26 6.74 34.34
N SER A 84 -7.46 6.30 33.96
CA SER A 84 -7.66 5.00 33.30
C SER A 84 -7.54 5.15 31.78
N LEU A 85 -6.57 4.46 31.18
CA LEU A 85 -6.26 4.47 29.75
C LEU A 85 -6.52 3.09 29.16
N LYS A 86 -7.12 3.05 27.96
CA LYS A 86 -7.38 1.81 27.23
C LYS A 86 -6.63 1.83 25.91
N GLU A 87 -5.77 0.83 25.73
CA GLU A 87 -4.89 0.68 24.57
C GLU A 87 -4.99 -0.70 23.94
N ALA A 88 -4.75 -0.76 22.63
CA ALA A 88 -4.54 -2.03 21.94
C ALA A 88 -3.41 -2.83 22.61
N PRO A 89 -3.44 -4.17 22.58
CA PRO A 89 -2.44 -5.01 23.25
C PRO A 89 -1.00 -4.61 22.90
N GLU A 90 -0.70 -4.40 21.61
CA GLU A 90 0.62 -4.05 21.11
C GLU A 90 1.07 -2.66 21.61
N CYS A 91 0.15 -1.71 21.66
CA CYS A 91 0.38 -0.36 22.19
C CYS A 91 0.65 -0.38 23.70
N SER A 92 -0.10 -1.18 24.46
CA SER A 92 0.08 -1.28 25.92
C SER A 92 1.48 -1.80 26.29
N MET A 93 2.01 -2.76 25.51
CA MET A 93 3.35 -3.33 25.72
C MET A 93 4.48 -2.31 25.54
N VAL A 94 4.25 -1.25 24.76
CA VAL A 94 5.25 -0.22 24.46
C VAL A 94 4.95 1.10 25.18
N PHE A 95 3.88 1.16 25.98
CA PHE A 95 3.41 2.37 26.65
C PHE A 95 4.47 2.97 27.57
N SER A 96 5.24 2.12 28.27
CA SER A 96 6.36 2.61 29.10
C SER A 96 7.40 3.39 28.29
N ARG A 97 7.68 3.00 27.04
CA ARG A 97 8.63 3.72 26.16
C ARG A 97 8.07 5.05 25.68
N PHE A 98 6.79 5.04 25.31
CA PHE A 98 6.05 6.26 24.98
C PHE A 98 6.07 7.26 26.16
N LEU A 99 5.74 6.78 27.35
CA LEU A 99 5.74 7.59 28.57
C LEU A 99 7.16 8.07 28.90
N TYR A 100 8.18 7.22 28.75
CA TYR A 100 9.57 7.62 28.95
C TYR A 100 9.99 8.76 28.01
N PHE A 101 9.56 8.73 26.75
CA PHE A 101 9.82 9.83 25.80
C PHE A 101 9.19 11.14 26.26
N ILE A 102 7.99 11.12 26.84
CA ILE A 102 7.34 12.32 27.40
C ILE A 102 8.23 12.99 28.46
N TYR A 103 8.88 12.20 29.32
CA TYR A 103 9.72 12.71 30.41
C TYR A 103 11.13 13.11 29.95
N SER A 104 11.79 12.24 29.18
CA SER A 104 13.20 12.40 28.81
C SER A 104 13.41 13.17 27.51
N GLY A 105 12.43 13.16 26.60
CA GLY A 105 12.60 13.59 25.21
C GLY A 105 13.45 12.62 24.36
N ALA A 106 13.80 11.44 24.87
CA ALA A 106 14.61 10.45 24.20
C ALA A 106 13.85 9.13 24.02
N VAL A 107 14.06 8.46 22.88
CA VAL A 107 13.46 7.17 22.58
C VAL A 107 14.38 6.31 21.73
N TRP A 108 14.38 5.01 22.00
CA TRP A 108 15.02 4.01 21.16
C TRP A 108 14.00 3.48 20.16
N LEU A 109 14.25 3.62 18.86
CA LEU A 109 13.36 3.10 17.83
C LEU A 109 13.83 1.74 17.34
N HIS A 110 12.87 0.84 17.11
CA HIS A 110 13.11 -0.48 16.56
C HIS A 110 11.92 -0.90 15.70
N ARG A 111 12.19 -1.66 14.65
CA ARG A 111 11.19 -2.13 13.70
C ARG A 111 9.99 -2.81 14.38
N ASP A 112 10.26 -3.68 15.36
CA ASP A 112 9.23 -4.53 15.97
C ASP A 112 8.21 -3.75 16.82
N TYR A 113 8.51 -2.50 17.20
CA TYR A 113 7.61 -1.70 18.05
C TYR A 113 7.39 -0.26 17.59
N VAL A 114 7.98 0.17 16.46
CA VAL A 114 7.80 1.56 15.99
C VAL A 114 6.35 1.86 15.59
N LEU A 115 5.62 0.90 15.04
CA LEU A 115 4.22 1.09 14.63
C LEU A 115 3.25 1.28 15.81
N PRO A 116 3.26 0.43 16.86
CA PRO A 116 2.45 0.70 18.04
C PRO A 116 2.91 1.96 18.79
N LEU A 117 4.21 2.29 18.75
CA LEU A 117 4.72 3.54 19.33
C LEU A 117 4.23 4.78 18.57
N HIS A 118 4.20 4.74 17.23
CA HIS A 118 3.62 5.77 16.38
C HIS A 118 2.12 5.92 16.65
N SER A 119 1.40 4.80 16.79
CA SER A 119 -0.04 4.80 17.11
C SER A 119 -0.35 5.50 18.43
N LEU A 120 0.47 5.28 19.47
CA LEU A 120 0.37 6.03 20.73
C LEU A 120 0.68 7.51 20.53
N ALA A 121 1.73 7.83 19.77
CA ALA A 121 2.13 9.21 19.51
C ALA A 121 1.03 10.00 18.79
N GLU A 122 0.35 9.42 17.79
CA GLU A 122 -0.81 9.99 17.11
C GLU A 122 -1.98 10.19 18.07
N LYS A 123 -2.38 9.12 18.80
CA LYS A 123 -3.52 9.15 19.73
C LYS A 123 -3.38 10.24 20.78
N TYR A 124 -2.18 10.41 21.32
CA TYR A 124 -1.88 11.40 22.34
C TYR A 124 -1.28 12.71 21.77
N GLN A 125 -1.24 12.86 20.43
CA GLN A 125 -0.75 14.03 19.71
C GLN A 125 0.65 14.52 20.13
N VAL A 126 1.58 13.58 20.37
CA VAL A 126 2.98 13.88 20.68
C VAL A 126 3.77 14.07 19.39
N LYS A 127 3.61 15.24 18.76
CA LYS A 127 4.16 15.58 17.41
C LYS A 127 5.65 15.27 17.22
N PRO A 128 6.56 15.58 18.16
CA PRO A 128 7.98 15.24 17.98
C PRO A 128 8.21 13.72 17.85
N LEU A 129 7.46 12.90 18.61
CA LEU A 129 7.58 11.45 18.54
C LEU A 129 7.04 10.89 17.21
N ILE A 130 5.93 11.45 16.72
CA ILE A 130 5.37 11.12 15.40
C ILE A 130 6.44 11.31 14.32
N GLN A 131 7.10 12.48 14.30
CA GLN A 131 8.14 12.81 13.32
C GLN A 131 9.33 11.84 13.39
N HIS A 132 9.79 11.47 14.59
CA HIS A 132 10.86 10.50 14.74
C HIS A 132 10.45 9.10 14.27
N CYS A 133 9.22 8.67 14.55
CA CYS A 133 8.71 7.38 14.07
C CYS A 133 8.58 7.38 12.54
N HIS A 134 8.01 8.42 11.94
CA HIS A 134 7.92 8.58 10.49
C HIS A 134 9.28 8.52 9.81
N SER A 135 10.27 9.28 10.31
CA SER A 135 11.62 9.27 9.76
C SER A 135 12.24 7.86 9.77
N TYR A 136 12.07 7.13 10.87
CA TYR A 136 12.59 5.77 10.99
C TYR A 136 11.85 4.76 10.10
N ILE A 137 10.52 4.86 10.00
CA ILE A 137 9.71 4.04 9.08
C ILE A 137 10.15 4.28 7.63
N SER A 138 10.30 5.53 7.22
CA SER A 138 10.77 5.89 5.88
C SER A 138 12.16 5.32 5.58
N GLN A 139 13.07 5.34 6.55
CA GLN A 139 14.40 4.71 6.39
C GLN A 139 14.30 3.19 6.18
N ILE A 140 13.44 2.51 6.95
CA ILE A 140 13.22 1.06 6.77
C ILE A 140 12.68 0.79 5.36
N LEU A 141 11.64 1.52 4.93
CA LEU A 141 11.03 1.34 3.61
C LEU A 141 12.02 1.63 2.48
N PHE A 142 12.80 2.71 2.58
CA PHE A 142 13.82 3.04 1.60
C PHE A 142 14.85 1.91 1.44
N ASN A 143 15.31 1.33 2.55
CA ASN A 143 16.27 0.23 2.54
C ASN A 143 15.70 -1.08 1.97
N MET A 144 14.37 -1.25 1.93
CA MET A 144 13.72 -2.40 1.31
C MET A 144 13.57 -2.29 -0.21
N ILE A 145 13.52 -1.05 -0.74
CA ILE A 145 13.45 -0.81 -2.19
C ILE A 145 14.75 -1.31 -2.84
N ASP A 146 15.87 -1.20 -2.14
CA ASP A 146 17.14 -1.74 -2.60
C ASP A 146 17.14 -3.28 -2.56
N ILE A 147 17.65 -3.91 -3.63
CA ILE A 147 17.56 -5.36 -3.90
C ILE A 147 18.46 -6.17 -2.95
N SER A 148 19.07 -5.55 -1.94
CA SER A 148 19.88 -6.25 -0.96
C SER A 148 19.01 -7.21 -0.13
N ASP A 149 19.15 -8.50 -0.42
CA ASP A 149 18.39 -9.65 0.10
C ASP A 149 18.61 -9.92 1.61
N GLY A 150 19.19 -8.95 2.34
CA GLY A 150 19.53 -9.04 3.76
C GLY A 150 18.87 -7.99 4.65
N CYS A 151 18.09 -7.05 4.09
CA CYS A 151 17.45 -6.00 4.87
C CYS A 151 16.31 -6.56 5.74
N ARG A 152 16.50 -6.56 7.07
CA ARG A 152 15.47 -6.87 8.06
C ARG A 152 14.45 -5.74 8.15
N GLY A 153 13.51 -5.69 7.22
CA GLY A 153 12.40 -4.73 7.23
C GLY A 153 11.06 -5.33 7.72
N PHE A 154 9.98 -4.55 7.70
CA PHE A 154 8.59 -5.03 7.88
C PHE A 154 8.20 -6.17 6.92
N SER A 155 7.21 -6.97 7.30
CA SER A 155 6.56 -7.91 6.39
C SER A 155 5.71 -7.19 5.35
N LEU A 156 5.42 -7.85 4.23
CA LEU A 156 4.56 -7.28 3.20
C LEU A 156 3.13 -7.01 3.69
N ASP A 157 2.62 -7.82 4.63
CA ASP A 157 1.31 -7.60 5.27
C ASP A 157 1.24 -6.21 5.90
N ILE A 158 2.24 -5.87 6.70
CA ILE A 158 2.35 -4.60 7.39
C ILE A 158 2.43 -3.44 6.38
N ILE A 159 3.17 -3.62 5.27
CA ILE A 159 3.32 -2.56 4.27
C ILE A 159 2.00 -2.33 3.53
N CYS A 160 1.25 -3.40 3.22
CA CYS A 160 -0.10 -3.29 2.70
C CYS A 160 -1.01 -2.54 3.69
N ASP A 161 -0.96 -2.89 4.98
CA ASP A 161 -1.80 -2.25 6.00
C ASP A 161 -1.45 -0.76 6.21
N ILE A 162 -0.17 -0.40 6.10
CA ILE A 162 0.29 1.01 6.13
C ILE A 162 -0.25 1.77 4.91
N TYR A 163 -0.14 1.19 3.71
CA TYR A 163 -0.55 1.83 2.47
C TYR A 163 -2.08 1.98 2.35
N GLU A 164 -2.83 0.96 2.75
CA GLU A 164 -4.30 0.97 2.74
C GLU A 164 -4.89 1.76 3.93
N GLY A 165 -4.05 2.07 4.92
CA GLY A 165 -4.42 2.83 6.10
C GLY A 165 -4.34 4.35 5.89
N ASN A 166 -5.17 5.10 6.61
CA ASN A 166 -5.21 6.57 6.55
C ASN A 166 -4.40 7.25 7.68
N LEU A 167 -3.47 6.53 8.30
CA LEU A 167 -2.74 6.99 9.49
C LEU A 167 -1.36 7.60 9.19
N TYR A 168 -0.87 7.43 7.96
CA TYR A 168 0.47 7.83 7.57
C TYR A 168 0.44 8.95 6.54
N SER A 169 1.55 9.67 6.40
CA SER A 169 1.68 10.73 5.39
C SER A 169 1.77 10.15 3.98
N ASP A 170 1.38 10.94 2.99
CA ASP A 170 1.49 10.59 1.57
C ASP A 170 2.92 10.16 1.20
N GLU A 171 3.95 10.78 1.79
CA GLU A 171 5.35 10.43 1.59
C GLU A 171 5.68 8.98 2.01
N ILE A 172 5.10 8.51 3.13
CA ILE A 172 5.28 7.13 3.60
C ILE A 172 4.49 6.17 2.72
N CYS A 173 3.26 6.54 2.34
CA CYS A 173 2.43 5.75 1.44
C CYS A 173 3.11 5.57 0.06
N ASP A 174 3.73 6.62 -0.48
CA ASP A 174 4.53 6.57 -1.70
C ASP A 174 5.72 5.61 -1.58
N LEU A 175 6.41 5.60 -0.43
CA LEU A 175 7.49 4.65 -0.17
C LEU A 175 6.97 3.22 -0.06
N CYS A 176 5.83 3.01 0.61
CA CYS A 176 5.19 1.69 0.69
C CYS A 176 4.84 1.17 -0.69
N TYR A 177 4.20 2.00 -1.53
CA TYR A 177 3.87 1.66 -2.91
C TYR A 177 5.12 1.26 -3.71
N LYS A 178 6.21 2.02 -3.61
CA LYS A 178 7.49 1.68 -4.27
C LYS A 178 8.04 0.32 -3.81
N VAL A 179 7.97 0.02 -2.51
CA VAL A 179 8.38 -1.29 -1.98
C VAL A 179 7.49 -2.40 -2.53
N LEU A 180 6.16 -2.21 -2.52
CA LEU A 180 5.21 -3.20 -3.02
C LEU A 180 5.41 -3.46 -4.53
N CYS A 181 5.71 -2.43 -5.32
CA CYS A 181 6.08 -2.58 -6.73
C CYS A 181 7.40 -3.35 -6.91
N ALA A 182 8.43 -3.05 -6.11
CA ALA A 182 9.73 -3.73 -6.17
C ALA A 182 9.64 -5.21 -5.74
N LYS A 183 8.72 -5.51 -4.81
CA LYS A 183 8.49 -6.84 -4.22
C LYS A 183 7.18 -7.51 -4.68
N PHE A 184 6.63 -7.08 -5.83
CA PHE A 184 5.34 -7.56 -6.32
C PHE A 184 5.30 -9.07 -6.49
N ARG A 185 6.39 -9.67 -6.99
CA ARG A 185 6.47 -11.13 -7.16
C ARG A 185 6.24 -11.86 -5.84
N ASP A 186 6.88 -11.41 -4.77
CA ASP A 186 6.74 -12.01 -3.44
C ASP A 186 5.32 -11.78 -2.91
N LEU A 187 4.80 -10.56 -3.06
CA LEU A 187 3.43 -10.20 -2.67
C LEU A 187 2.39 -11.09 -3.37
N SER A 188 2.49 -11.25 -4.69
CA SER A 188 1.51 -12.00 -5.49
C SER A 188 1.38 -13.48 -5.09
N THR A 189 2.44 -14.06 -4.55
CA THR A 189 2.45 -15.44 -4.05
C THR A 189 2.06 -15.56 -2.58
N SER A 190 2.00 -14.45 -1.86
CA SER A 190 1.69 -14.43 -0.43
C SER A 190 0.21 -14.65 -0.14
N GLU A 191 -0.10 -15.06 1.08
CA GLU A 191 -1.48 -15.18 1.57
C GLU A 191 -2.18 -13.81 1.70
N ARG A 192 -1.41 -12.71 1.73
CA ARG A 192 -1.95 -11.34 1.79
C ARG A 192 -2.63 -10.89 0.52
N TRP A 193 -2.16 -11.35 -0.64
CA TRP A 193 -2.59 -10.84 -1.95
C TRP A 193 -4.11 -10.88 -2.16
N PRO A 194 -4.83 -11.99 -1.88
CA PRO A 194 -6.28 -12.02 -2.02
C PRO A 194 -7.03 -11.06 -1.10
N LEU A 195 -6.41 -10.64 0.01
CA LEU A 195 -6.99 -9.73 1.00
C LEU A 195 -6.71 -8.25 0.67
N CYS A 196 -5.88 -7.95 -0.33
CA CYS A 196 -5.64 -6.58 -0.77
C CYS A 196 -6.91 -5.96 -1.35
N SER A 197 -7.11 -4.68 -1.07
CA SER A 197 -8.19 -3.88 -1.64
C SER A 197 -8.06 -3.79 -3.16
N TRP A 198 -9.20 -3.56 -3.82
CA TRP A 198 -9.22 -3.31 -5.26
C TRP A 198 -8.31 -2.13 -5.66
N HIS A 199 -8.29 -1.06 -4.85
CA HIS A 199 -7.47 0.13 -5.12
C HIS A 199 -5.99 -0.21 -5.17
N LEU A 200 -5.47 -0.90 -4.14
CA LEU A 200 -4.06 -1.32 -4.11
C LEU A 200 -3.72 -2.22 -5.31
N VAL A 201 -4.57 -3.21 -5.63
CA VAL A 201 -4.34 -4.09 -6.77
C VAL A 201 -4.35 -3.32 -8.08
N SER A 202 -5.33 -2.45 -8.30
CA SER A 202 -5.41 -1.57 -9.47
C SER A 202 -4.13 -0.74 -9.62
N ASP A 203 -3.68 -0.10 -8.55
CA ASP A 203 -2.52 0.81 -8.59
C ASP A 203 -1.23 0.05 -8.88
N LEU A 204 -1.00 -1.10 -8.24
CA LEU A 204 0.16 -1.95 -8.51
C LEU A 204 0.21 -2.44 -9.96
N LEU A 205 -0.96 -2.77 -10.54
CA LEU A 205 -1.04 -3.24 -11.93
C LEU A 205 -0.94 -2.09 -12.95
N LYS A 206 -1.33 -0.87 -12.56
CA LYS A 206 -1.09 0.37 -13.32
C LYS A 206 0.38 0.78 -13.29
N CYS A 207 1.15 0.37 -12.27
CA CYS A 207 2.53 0.82 -12.07
C CYS A 207 3.51 0.36 -13.17
N ASP A 208 4.10 1.32 -13.87
CA ASP A 208 5.14 1.04 -14.87
C ASP A 208 6.42 0.44 -14.29
N ASP A 209 6.66 0.63 -12.99
CA ASP A 209 7.85 0.16 -12.27
C ASP A 209 7.63 -1.15 -11.50
N CYS A 210 6.51 -1.84 -11.74
CA CYS A 210 6.20 -3.12 -11.10
C CYS A 210 7.19 -4.22 -11.52
N ASN A 211 7.91 -4.78 -10.55
CA ASN A 211 8.99 -5.75 -10.77
C ASN A 211 8.47 -7.18 -10.96
N ALA A 212 7.73 -7.41 -12.05
CA ALA A 212 7.24 -8.72 -12.43
C ALA A 212 7.11 -8.88 -13.95
N GLU A 213 7.13 -10.13 -14.41
CA GLU A 213 6.79 -10.45 -15.78
C GLU A 213 5.29 -10.34 -15.99
N GLU A 214 4.85 -9.91 -17.18
CA GLU A 214 3.41 -9.76 -17.47
C GLU A 214 2.62 -11.07 -17.30
N ASN A 215 3.26 -12.23 -17.47
CA ASN A 215 2.61 -13.52 -17.21
C ASN A 215 2.23 -13.68 -15.72
N VAL A 216 3.13 -13.24 -14.82
CA VAL A 216 2.88 -13.26 -13.37
C VAL A 216 1.79 -12.26 -13.04
N ILE A 217 1.86 -11.05 -13.61
CA ILE A 217 0.85 -10.00 -13.43
C ILE A 217 -0.56 -10.49 -13.85
N LEU A 218 -0.70 -11.04 -15.06
CA LEU A 218 -1.98 -11.57 -15.54
C LEU A 218 -2.51 -12.69 -14.64
N THR A 219 -1.64 -13.65 -14.28
CA THR A 219 -2.04 -14.76 -13.41
C THR A 219 -2.50 -14.24 -12.05
N SER A 220 -1.73 -13.35 -11.43
CA SER A 220 -2.04 -12.75 -10.13
C SER A 220 -3.35 -11.95 -10.14
N ALA A 221 -3.59 -11.18 -11.20
CA ALA A 221 -4.81 -10.41 -11.39
C ALA A 221 -6.04 -11.32 -11.53
N THR A 222 -5.95 -12.34 -12.39
CA THR A 222 -7.06 -13.29 -12.61
C THR A 222 -7.38 -14.12 -11.36
N GLU A 223 -6.36 -14.56 -10.63
CA GLU A 223 -6.53 -15.26 -9.35
C GLU A 223 -7.17 -14.37 -8.28
N TRP A 224 -6.74 -13.11 -8.19
CA TRP A 224 -7.34 -12.14 -7.26
C TRP A 224 -8.81 -11.88 -7.57
N MET A 225 -9.15 -11.64 -8.84
CA MET A 225 -10.53 -11.42 -9.28
C MET A 225 -11.41 -12.65 -9.01
N LYS A 226 -10.89 -13.86 -9.27
CA LYS A 226 -11.60 -15.12 -9.01
C LYS A 226 -11.85 -15.32 -7.52
N LYS A 227 -10.84 -15.12 -6.67
CA LYS A 227 -10.98 -15.29 -5.20
C LYS A 227 -11.93 -14.27 -4.60
N ASN A 228 -11.90 -13.02 -5.06
CA ASN A 228 -12.80 -11.95 -4.62
C ASN A 228 -14.17 -11.96 -5.32
N GLN A 229 -14.42 -12.94 -6.21
CA GLN A 229 -15.68 -13.07 -6.97
C GLN A 229 -16.10 -11.75 -7.62
N LEU A 230 -15.13 -11.02 -8.19
CA LEU A 230 -15.38 -9.71 -8.78
C LEU A 230 -16.36 -9.86 -9.95
N ALA A 231 -17.54 -9.26 -9.81
CA ALA A 231 -18.62 -9.34 -10.80
C ALA A 231 -18.84 -8.03 -11.55
N ASP A 232 -18.35 -6.90 -11.01
CA ASP A 232 -18.46 -5.60 -11.67
C ASP A 232 -17.56 -5.54 -12.90
N LYS A 233 -18.19 -5.44 -14.06
CA LYS A 233 -17.50 -5.39 -15.36
C LYS A 233 -16.56 -4.19 -15.48
N ASN A 234 -16.91 -3.04 -14.90
CA ASN A 234 -16.08 -1.84 -15.02
C ASN A 234 -14.78 -2.01 -14.24
N LEU A 235 -14.84 -2.59 -13.04
CA LEU A 235 -13.67 -2.84 -12.20
C LEU A 235 -12.77 -3.94 -12.77
N ILE A 236 -13.37 -4.95 -13.41
CA ILE A 236 -12.63 -6.00 -14.13
C ILE A 236 -11.92 -5.40 -15.34
N GLU A 237 -12.63 -4.61 -16.16
CA GLU A 237 -12.06 -3.99 -17.35
C GLU A 237 -10.94 -3.01 -17.00
N ASP A 238 -11.11 -2.18 -15.95
CA ASP A 238 -10.06 -1.28 -15.48
C ASP A 238 -8.79 -2.04 -15.10
N ILE A 239 -8.89 -3.18 -14.41
CA ILE A 239 -7.72 -4.03 -14.13
C ILE A 239 -7.10 -4.59 -15.41
N LEU A 240 -7.91 -5.18 -16.28
CA LEU A 240 -7.44 -5.93 -17.46
C LEU A 240 -6.77 -5.04 -18.51
N VAL A 241 -7.19 -3.77 -18.64
CA VAL A 241 -6.59 -2.82 -19.59
C VAL A 241 -5.15 -2.46 -19.23
N ASN A 242 -4.76 -2.57 -17.95
CA ASN A 242 -3.40 -2.24 -17.49
C ASN A 242 -2.38 -3.36 -17.73
N ILE A 243 -2.81 -4.53 -18.18
CA ILE A 243 -1.92 -5.66 -18.52
C ILE A 243 -1.33 -5.41 -19.90
N ARG A 244 -0.02 -5.64 -20.07
CA ARG A 244 0.69 -5.42 -21.34
C ARG A 244 0.72 -6.70 -22.15
N TYR A 245 -0.38 -6.99 -22.84
CA TYR A 245 -0.59 -8.23 -23.60
C TYR A 245 0.53 -8.58 -24.63
N PRO A 246 1.12 -7.62 -25.36
CA PRO A 246 2.23 -7.88 -26.29
C PRO A 246 3.49 -8.50 -25.67
N LEU A 247 3.61 -8.45 -24.34
CA LEU A 247 4.74 -9.00 -23.60
C LEU A 247 4.44 -10.35 -22.92
N LEU A 248 3.22 -10.87 -23.12
CA LEU A 248 2.85 -12.20 -22.65
C LEU A 248 3.52 -13.30 -23.48
N HIS A 249 3.62 -14.50 -22.90
CA HIS A 249 4.11 -15.64 -23.65
C HIS A 249 3.11 -16.08 -24.74
N ARG A 250 3.63 -16.47 -25.92
CA ARG A 250 2.79 -16.86 -27.08
C ARG A 250 1.77 -17.95 -26.77
N LYS A 251 2.12 -18.91 -25.91
CA LYS A 251 1.19 -19.96 -25.44
C LYS A 251 -0.02 -19.31 -24.75
N VAL A 252 0.20 -18.37 -23.83
CA VAL A 252 -0.86 -17.69 -23.07
C VAL A 252 -1.80 -16.96 -24.03
N LEU A 253 -1.25 -16.17 -24.96
CA LEU A 253 -2.04 -15.46 -25.97
C LEU A 253 -2.90 -16.39 -26.83
N TYR A 254 -2.37 -17.54 -27.26
CA TYR A 254 -3.14 -18.54 -27.99
C TYR A 254 -4.36 -19.03 -27.19
N HIS A 255 -4.20 -19.29 -25.91
CA HIS A 255 -5.31 -19.74 -25.05
C HIS A 255 -6.32 -18.63 -24.78
N LEU A 256 -5.88 -17.39 -24.56
CA LEU A 256 -6.76 -16.23 -24.41
C LEU A 256 -7.65 -16.05 -25.66
N GLN A 257 -7.05 -16.15 -26.85
CA GLN A 257 -7.76 -16.03 -28.12
C GLN A 257 -8.71 -17.22 -28.36
N LYS A 258 -8.24 -18.46 -28.15
CA LYS A 258 -9.02 -19.68 -28.40
C LYS A 258 -10.24 -19.79 -27.48
N ASN A 259 -10.05 -19.54 -26.19
CA ASN A 259 -11.11 -19.69 -25.21
C ASN A 259 -12.07 -18.49 -25.22
N GLY A 260 -11.62 -17.33 -25.73
CA GLY A 260 -12.43 -16.12 -25.78
C GLY A 260 -12.85 -15.65 -24.38
N VAL A 261 -11.92 -15.73 -23.42
CA VAL A 261 -12.15 -15.42 -21.99
C VAL A 261 -12.67 -13.99 -21.81
N PHE A 262 -12.28 -13.06 -22.70
CA PHE A 262 -12.64 -11.65 -22.62
C PHE A 262 -13.71 -11.20 -23.62
N LYS A 263 -14.59 -12.11 -24.08
CA LYS A 263 -15.69 -11.78 -25.02
C LYS A 263 -16.60 -10.64 -24.57
N ASN A 264 -16.71 -10.42 -23.28
CA ASN A 264 -17.55 -9.37 -22.70
C ASN A 264 -16.84 -8.01 -22.57
N PHE A 265 -15.57 -7.91 -22.97
CA PHE A 265 -14.71 -6.72 -22.80
C PHE A 265 -14.07 -6.34 -24.14
N PRO A 266 -14.77 -5.59 -25.01
CA PRO A 266 -14.30 -5.28 -26.36
C PRO A 266 -12.92 -4.62 -26.40
N GLN A 267 -12.64 -3.72 -25.45
CA GLN A 267 -11.35 -3.04 -25.36
C GLN A 267 -10.21 -4.03 -25.09
N VAL A 268 -10.43 -4.97 -24.17
CA VAL A 268 -9.44 -6.02 -23.85
C VAL A 268 -9.23 -6.96 -25.03
N GLN A 269 -10.28 -7.27 -25.79
CA GLN A 269 -10.15 -8.08 -27.01
C GLN A 269 -9.28 -7.40 -28.06
N GLU A 270 -9.47 -6.09 -28.27
CA GLU A 270 -8.63 -5.30 -29.18
C GLU A 270 -7.15 -5.34 -28.75
N LEU A 271 -6.88 -5.22 -27.45
CA LEU A 271 -5.51 -5.32 -26.90
C LEU A 271 -4.89 -6.70 -27.16
N VAL A 272 -5.66 -7.79 -27.00
CA VAL A 272 -5.19 -9.15 -27.29
C VAL A 272 -4.94 -9.34 -28.80
N GLU A 273 -5.81 -8.82 -29.66
CA GLU A 273 -5.61 -8.87 -31.11
C GLU A 273 -4.36 -8.10 -31.54
N ASN A 274 -4.14 -6.91 -30.97
CA ASN A 274 -2.94 -6.12 -31.21
C ASN A 274 -1.67 -6.83 -30.72
N ALA A 275 -1.74 -7.53 -29.60
CA ALA A 275 -0.64 -8.38 -29.12
C ALA A 275 -0.33 -9.54 -30.08
N VAL A 276 -1.36 -10.18 -30.65
CA VAL A 276 -1.17 -11.23 -31.66
C VAL A 276 -0.53 -10.64 -32.93
N ARG A 277 -1.02 -9.50 -33.43
CA ARG A 277 -0.40 -8.78 -34.56
C ARG A 277 1.06 -8.45 -34.28
N TYR A 278 1.37 -7.95 -33.08
CA TYR A 278 2.75 -7.67 -32.65
C TYR A 278 3.64 -8.91 -32.75
N HIS A 279 3.21 -10.06 -32.24
CA HIS A 279 4.04 -11.27 -32.34
C HIS A 279 4.22 -11.82 -33.76
N CYS A 280 3.33 -11.47 -34.69
CA CYS A 280 3.44 -11.80 -36.12
C CYS A 280 4.37 -10.85 -36.87
N PHE A 281 4.37 -9.55 -36.54
CA PHE A 281 5.01 -8.51 -37.35
C PHE A 281 6.12 -7.72 -36.64
N LYS A 282 6.46 -8.00 -35.36
CA LYS A 282 7.51 -7.28 -34.62
C LYS A 282 8.89 -7.26 -35.29
N ASP A 283 9.17 -8.25 -36.14
CA ASP A 283 10.44 -8.39 -36.84
C ASP A 283 10.44 -7.65 -38.20
N VAL A 284 9.29 -7.09 -38.60
CA VAL A 284 9.09 -6.32 -39.84
C VAL A 284 9.38 -4.84 -39.56
N PRO A 285 10.39 -4.22 -40.22
CA PRO A 285 10.76 -2.83 -39.98
C PRO A 285 9.62 -1.82 -40.25
N GLU A 286 8.79 -2.08 -41.26
CA GLU A 286 7.70 -1.22 -41.71
C GLU A 286 6.55 -1.14 -40.69
N ALA A 287 6.38 -2.20 -39.88
CA ALA A 287 5.32 -2.27 -38.87
C ALA A 287 5.74 -1.70 -37.51
N ARG A 288 6.96 -1.14 -37.38
CA ARG A 288 7.46 -0.62 -36.09
C ARG A 288 6.63 0.54 -35.56
N ASP A 289 6.16 1.40 -36.45
CA ASP A 289 5.37 2.58 -36.09
C ASP A 289 3.95 2.21 -35.61
N ASP A 290 3.48 0.99 -35.93
CA ASP A 290 2.19 0.47 -35.48
C ASP A 290 2.22 -0.04 -34.03
N PHE A 291 3.43 -0.27 -33.47
CA PHE A 291 3.63 -0.89 -32.15
C PHE A 291 4.26 0.06 -31.14
N VAL A 292 3.64 1.24 -30.97
CA VAL A 292 4.08 2.30 -30.06
C VAL A 292 3.13 2.39 -28.87
N GLY A 293 3.67 2.75 -27.69
CA GLY A 293 2.89 3.02 -26.49
C GLY A 293 3.18 2.07 -25.32
N ILE A 294 2.43 2.26 -24.24
CA ILE A 294 2.65 1.56 -22.96
C ILE A 294 2.50 0.03 -23.09
N GLN A 295 1.61 -0.43 -23.97
CA GLN A 295 1.34 -1.86 -24.19
C GLN A 295 2.54 -2.62 -24.78
N PHE A 296 3.41 -1.95 -25.54
CA PHE A 296 4.57 -2.58 -26.21
C PHE A 296 5.89 -2.33 -25.47
N THR A 297 5.85 -1.55 -24.39
CA THR A 297 7.03 -1.18 -23.61
C THR A 297 7.16 -2.11 -22.41
N LYS A 298 8.37 -2.62 -22.09
CA LYS A 298 8.58 -3.43 -20.88
C LYS A 298 8.45 -2.58 -19.61
N ARG A 299 7.96 -3.17 -18.51
CA ARG A 299 7.97 -2.50 -17.21
C ARG A 299 9.41 -2.26 -16.77
N THR A 300 9.65 -1.09 -16.19
CA THR A 300 10.97 -0.76 -15.67
C THR A 300 11.14 -1.50 -14.36
N ILE A 301 12.27 -2.18 -14.19
CA ILE A 301 12.61 -2.71 -12.86
C ILE A 301 13.18 -1.53 -12.09
N TYR A 302 12.65 -1.24 -10.89
CA TYR A 302 13.26 -0.29 -9.95
C TYR A 302 14.75 -0.62 -9.80
N ARG A 303 15.58 0.08 -10.57
CA ARG A 303 17.02 0.20 -10.33
C ARG A 303 17.17 1.55 -9.70
N THR A 304 17.52 1.59 -8.42
CA THR A 304 18.13 2.76 -7.81
C THR A 304 19.28 3.17 -8.73
N ARG A 305 19.06 4.24 -9.51
CA ARG A 305 20.16 4.90 -10.22
C ARG A 305 21.12 5.35 -9.11
N PRO A 306 22.40 4.95 -9.12
CA PRO A 306 23.36 5.72 -8.34
C PRO A 306 23.28 7.16 -8.84
N ASN A 307 23.19 8.13 -7.92
CA ASN A 307 23.17 9.55 -8.25
C ASN A 307 24.34 9.88 -9.18
N SER A 308 24.07 9.97 -10.48
CA SER A 308 24.92 10.63 -11.45
C SER A 308 24.12 11.79 -12.01
N ALA A 309 24.49 12.99 -11.55
CA ALA A 309 24.34 14.19 -12.33
C ALA A 309 24.86 13.95 -13.76
N GLU A 310 24.38 14.78 -14.68
CA GLU A 310 24.74 14.86 -16.11
C GLU A 310 23.93 13.97 -17.06
N ASN A 311 22.93 14.57 -17.70
CA ASN A 311 23.01 14.84 -19.14
C ASN A 311 21.82 15.70 -19.61
N ASN A 312 21.98 17.02 -19.50
CA ASN A 312 21.40 17.95 -20.45
C ASN A 312 22.45 18.22 -21.52
N ARG A 313 22.26 17.71 -22.74
CA ARG A 313 22.87 18.31 -23.93
C ARG A 313 22.06 17.96 -25.17
N MET A 314 21.32 18.96 -25.65
CA MET A 314 20.72 19.02 -26.97
C MET A 314 21.53 20.04 -27.79
N ASN A 315 22.07 19.54 -28.92
CA ASN A 315 22.61 20.20 -30.13
C ASN A 315 22.57 21.74 -30.20
N SER A 316 23.70 22.46 -30.29
CA SER A 316 24.54 22.79 -31.48
C SER A 316 24.34 24.28 -31.87
N PRO A 317 25.19 24.92 -32.71
CA PRO A 317 26.58 24.66 -33.10
C PRO A 317 27.49 25.91 -32.90
N GLU A 318 28.81 25.77 -32.81
CA GLU A 318 29.72 26.80 -33.33
C GLU A 318 31.16 26.29 -33.52
N THR A 319 31.81 27.02 -34.41
CA THR A 319 32.96 26.74 -35.25
C THR A 319 34.35 26.80 -34.59
N LEU A 320 35.33 26.27 -35.34
CA LEU A 320 36.74 26.68 -35.44
C LEU A 320 37.78 26.13 -34.44
N SER A 321 38.62 25.29 -35.04
CA SER A 321 40.08 25.42 -35.09
C SER A 321 40.95 24.93 -33.92
N SER A 322 41.86 24.05 -34.35
CA SER A 322 43.29 24.05 -34.03
C SER A 322 43.79 23.18 -32.86
N SER A 323 44.61 22.22 -33.28
CA SER A 323 45.97 21.98 -32.78
C SER A 323 46.18 21.18 -31.49
N SER A 324 46.71 19.98 -31.72
CA SER A 324 48.03 19.54 -31.24
C SER A 324 48.15 18.77 -29.92
N GLN A 325 48.61 17.53 -30.11
CA GLN A 325 49.76 16.89 -29.47
C GLN A 325 49.56 16.08 -28.18
N ASN A 326 49.83 14.78 -28.35
CA ASN A 326 50.78 13.95 -27.59
C ASN A 326 50.53 13.77 -26.08
N LEU A 327 50.30 12.52 -25.64
CA LEU A 327 51.41 11.62 -25.28
C LEU A 327 50.90 10.25 -24.82
N SER A 328 51.64 9.26 -25.27
CA SER A 328 51.63 7.84 -24.96
C SER A 328 51.89 7.56 -23.48
N ARG A 329 51.27 6.51 -22.92
CA ARG A 329 52.02 5.45 -22.22
C ARG A 329 51.21 4.17 -22.01
N SER A 330 51.72 3.13 -22.66
CA SER A 330 51.42 1.72 -22.45
C SER A 330 52.00 1.25 -21.10
N VAL A 331 51.26 0.40 -20.38
CA VAL A 331 51.83 -0.72 -19.63
C VAL A 331 50.93 -1.94 -19.85
N GLN A 332 51.46 -2.90 -20.61
CA GLN A 332 50.96 -4.28 -20.70
C GLN A 332 51.37 -5.06 -19.45
N SER A 333 50.50 -5.94 -18.96
CA SER A 333 50.93 -7.23 -18.44
C SER A 333 49.93 -8.30 -18.88
N GLN A 334 50.47 -9.28 -19.59
CA GLN A 334 49.80 -10.44 -20.17
C GLN A 334 49.64 -11.52 -19.08
N THR A 335 48.59 -12.33 -19.15
CA THR A 335 48.70 -13.79 -19.03
C THR A 335 47.48 -14.51 -19.64
N HIS A 336 47.79 -15.28 -20.69
CA HIS A 336 47.27 -16.59 -21.13
C HIS A 336 45.77 -16.88 -21.41
N CYS A 337 45.56 -17.37 -22.64
CA CYS A 337 44.33 -17.93 -23.21
C CYS A 337 44.09 -19.42 -22.89
N SER A 338 42.79 -19.73 -22.66
CA SER A 338 41.99 -20.87 -23.19
C SER A 338 42.19 -22.31 -22.63
N PRO A 339 41.17 -23.20 -22.65
CA PRO A 339 40.04 -23.24 -23.60
C PRO A 339 38.62 -23.45 -23.03
N ALA A 340 37.66 -23.33 -23.95
CA ALA A 340 36.22 -23.42 -23.78
C ALA A 340 35.72 -24.74 -23.20
N VAL A 341 34.74 -24.64 -22.29
CA VAL A 341 33.87 -25.74 -21.86
C VAL A 341 32.43 -25.33 -22.15
N PHE A 342 31.79 -26.06 -23.06
CA PHE A 342 30.33 -26.06 -23.24
C PHE A 342 29.69 -26.56 -21.95
N ILE A 343 29.01 -25.69 -21.21
CA ILE A 343 28.10 -26.09 -20.14
C ILE A 343 26.68 -25.82 -20.63
N GLN A 344 25.94 -26.91 -20.84
CA GLN A 344 24.50 -26.90 -21.07
C GLN A 344 23.80 -26.14 -19.94
N ASN A 345 23.00 -25.14 -20.34
CA ASN A 345 22.06 -24.47 -19.46
C ASN A 345 21.17 -25.49 -18.74
N PRO A 346 21.07 -25.47 -17.40
CA PRO A 346 20.05 -26.24 -16.70
C PRO A 346 18.66 -25.67 -17.03
N GLN A 347 17.78 -26.53 -17.52
CA GLN A 347 16.34 -26.26 -17.71
C GLN A 347 15.70 -25.79 -16.38
N PRO A 348 14.82 -24.77 -16.39
CA PRO A 348 13.98 -24.47 -15.24
C PRO A 348 12.92 -25.57 -15.04
N PRO A 349 12.47 -25.84 -13.80
CA PRO A 349 11.54 -26.93 -13.49
C PRO A 349 10.11 -26.68 -14.05
N PRO A 350 9.35 -27.73 -14.42
CA PRO A 350 8.09 -27.63 -15.16
C PRO A 350 6.85 -27.53 -14.25
N VAL A 351 6.83 -26.63 -13.26
CA VAL A 351 5.79 -26.66 -12.21
C VAL A 351 4.84 -25.45 -12.20
N VAL A 352 5.17 -24.35 -12.90
CA VAL A 352 4.30 -23.15 -12.93
C VAL A 352 3.28 -23.17 -14.09
N GLU A 353 3.55 -23.94 -15.15
CA GLU A 353 2.71 -23.93 -16.36
C GLU A 353 1.30 -24.49 -16.12
N SER A 354 1.12 -25.53 -15.29
CA SER A 354 -0.18 -26.20 -15.11
C SER A 354 -1.21 -25.37 -14.34
N GLN A 355 -0.78 -24.49 -13.43
CA GLN A 355 -1.69 -23.74 -12.56
C GLN A 355 -2.46 -22.65 -13.31
N ILE A 356 -1.79 -21.97 -14.26
CA ILE A 356 -2.41 -20.98 -15.17
C ILE A 356 -3.56 -21.63 -15.95
N TYR A 357 -3.39 -22.88 -16.39
CA TYR A 357 -4.40 -23.62 -17.16
C TYR A 357 -5.62 -24.01 -16.34
N SER A 358 -5.43 -24.50 -15.11
CA SER A 358 -6.56 -24.86 -14.23
C SER A 358 -7.34 -23.65 -13.73
N ASN A 359 -6.70 -22.49 -13.57
CA ASN A 359 -7.34 -21.29 -13.03
C ASN A 359 -8.27 -20.60 -14.04
N LEU A 360 -7.98 -20.71 -15.34
CA LEU A 360 -8.79 -20.16 -16.44
C LEU A 360 -9.95 -21.07 -16.91
N ILE A 361 -9.95 -22.36 -16.54
CA ILE A 361 -10.86 -23.38 -17.11
C ILE A 361 -11.97 -23.84 -16.15
N GLN A 362 -11.94 -23.47 -14.86
CA GLN A 362 -13.03 -23.83 -13.94
C GLN A 362 -14.25 -22.91 -14.11
N GLU A 363 -15.06 -23.21 -15.13
CA GLU A 363 -16.48 -22.88 -15.11
C GLU A 363 -17.16 -23.69 -13.99
N SER A 364 -17.97 -23.01 -13.17
CA SER A 364 -18.77 -23.65 -12.12
C SER A 364 -19.84 -24.56 -12.74
N PRO A 365 -20.09 -25.79 -12.24
CA PRO A 365 -20.99 -26.76 -12.90
C PRO A 365 -22.49 -26.39 -12.89
N GLU A 366 -22.87 -25.26 -12.29
CA GLU A 366 -24.26 -24.87 -12.05
C GLU A 366 -25.00 -24.37 -13.32
N TYR A 367 -24.32 -24.14 -14.44
CA TYR A 367 -24.95 -23.56 -15.65
C TYR A 367 -25.36 -24.56 -16.74
N LEU A 368 -25.11 -25.87 -16.58
CA LEU A 368 -25.39 -26.87 -17.63
C LEU A 368 -26.70 -27.68 -17.49
N ARG A 369 -27.61 -27.31 -16.58
CA ARG A 369 -28.91 -28.03 -16.42
C ARG A 369 -30.14 -27.39 -17.05
N LEU A 370 -30.00 -26.36 -17.89
CA LEU A 370 -31.14 -25.71 -18.56
C LEU A 370 -31.03 -25.72 -20.09
N ARG A 371 -30.72 -26.87 -20.69
CA ARG A 371 -31.07 -27.18 -22.09
C ARG A 371 -31.25 -28.67 -22.30
N GLU A 372 -32.35 -29.22 -21.79
CA GLU A 372 -32.96 -30.40 -22.39
C GLU A 372 -34.34 -30.01 -22.94
N VAL A 373 -34.47 -30.16 -24.25
CA VAL A 373 -35.70 -29.94 -25.01
C VAL A 373 -36.66 -31.07 -24.68
N VAL A 374 -37.75 -30.75 -23.99
CA VAL A 374 -38.87 -31.68 -23.75
C VAL A 374 -39.75 -31.72 -25.00
N PRO A 375 -40.12 -32.91 -25.55
CA PRO A 375 -41.02 -33.01 -26.69
C PRO A 375 -42.48 -32.76 -26.31
N ALA A 376 -43.25 -32.16 -27.22
CA ALA A 376 -44.67 -31.84 -27.06
C ALA A 376 -45.55 -33.11 -26.90
N PRO A 377 -46.64 -33.06 -26.11
CA PRO A 377 -47.58 -34.18 -25.95
C PRO A 377 -48.62 -34.25 -27.08
N PRO A 378 -49.24 -35.42 -27.34
CA PRO A 378 -50.20 -35.61 -28.43
C PRO A 378 -51.62 -35.16 -28.06
N SER A 379 -52.35 -34.63 -29.06
CA SER A 379 -53.75 -34.20 -28.97
C SER A 379 -54.75 -35.37 -28.88
N PRO A 380 -55.89 -35.23 -28.17
CA PRO A 380 -56.95 -36.25 -28.11
C PRO A 380 -58.04 -36.05 -29.21
N PRO A 381 -58.88 -37.08 -29.47
CA PRO A 381 -59.79 -37.12 -30.63
C PRO A 381 -61.15 -36.42 -30.41
N MET A 382 -61.84 -36.12 -31.52
CA MET A 382 -63.09 -35.34 -31.61
C MET A 382 -64.41 -36.14 -31.46
N GLN A 383 -65.35 -35.53 -30.70
CA GLN A 383 -66.83 -35.37 -30.90
C GLN A 383 -67.80 -36.57 -30.67
N PRO A 384 -69.13 -36.36 -30.37
CA PRO A 384 -69.99 -35.20 -30.79
C PRO A 384 -71.08 -34.62 -29.82
N THR A 385 -71.52 -33.39 -30.16
CA THR A 385 -72.84 -32.67 -30.04
C THR A 385 -73.71 -32.68 -28.76
N VAL A 386 -74.14 -31.48 -28.30
CA VAL A 386 -75.50 -30.85 -28.43
C VAL A 386 -75.55 -29.50 -27.62
N SER A 387 -76.21 -28.47 -28.20
CA SER A 387 -76.45 -27.06 -27.75
C SER A 387 -77.40 -26.92 -26.51
N PRO A 388 -77.97 -25.74 -26.08
CA PRO A 388 -77.83 -24.31 -26.47
C PRO A 388 -77.89 -23.18 -25.34
N ILE A 389 -77.28 -22.00 -25.62
CA ILE A 389 -77.66 -20.56 -25.34
C ILE A 389 -77.73 -20.05 -23.83
N PRO A 390 -77.96 -18.74 -23.48
CA PRO A 390 -76.97 -17.71 -23.06
C PRO A 390 -77.30 -16.96 -21.73
N GLN A 391 -76.44 -16.02 -21.28
CA GLN A 391 -76.77 -14.70 -20.64
C GLN A 391 -75.47 -14.05 -20.11
N LEU A 392 -75.01 -12.90 -20.63
CA LEU A 392 -75.35 -11.50 -20.33
C LEU A 392 -74.86 -10.95 -18.96
N TYR A 393 -74.22 -9.77 -19.07
CA TYR A 393 -74.01 -8.68 -18.08
C TYR A 393 -72.68 -8.54 -17.28
N ASN A 394 -71.96 -7.49 -17.69
CA ASN A 394 -71.52 -6.29 -16.94
C ASN A 394 -70.38 -6.30 -15.88
N VAL A 395 -69.35 -5.51 -16.23
CA VAL A 395 -68.92 -4.22 -15.59
C VAL A 395 -68.25 -4.25 -14.20
N SER A 396 -66.94 -3.96 -14.27
CA SER A 396 -66.15 -3.00 -13.48
C SER A 396 -65.85 -3.18 -11.98
N SER A 397 -64.55 -3.26 -11.73
CA SER A 397 -63.73 -2.43 -10.81
C SER A 397 -64.04 -2.41 -9.30
N ALA A 398 -63.09 -2.87 -8.48
CA ALA A 398 -62.33 -2.01 -7.55
C ALA A 398 -61.39 -2.82 -6.62
N ALA A 399 -60.14 -2.35 -6.57
CA ALA A 399 -59.25 -2.10 -5.42
C ALA A 399 -59.31 -2.90 -4.09
N ASN A 400 -58.10 -3.21 -3.62
CA ASN A 400 -57.56 -3.19 -2.25
C ASN A 400 -57.92 -4.31 -1.25
N TYR A 401 -56.87 -4.91 -0.68
CA TYR A 401 -56.90 -5.44 0.68
C TYR A 401 -55.57 -5.18 1.41
N VAL A 402 -55.69 -4.55 2.57
CA VAL A 402 -54.70 -4.47 3.65
C VAL A 402 -55.36 -5.08 4.90
N GLN A 403 -54.52 -5.71 5.74
CA GLN A 403 -54.70 -6.04 7.16
C GLN A 403 -55.56 -7.24 7.57
N ASN A 404 -54.96 -8.04 8.46
CA ASN A 404 -55.64 -8.48 9.67
C ASN A 404 -54.71 -8.37 10.88
N ALA A 405 -55.24 -7.74 11.92
CA ALA A 405 -54.72 -7.62 13.28
C ALA A 405 -55.58 -8.47 14.22
N SER A 406 -55.08 -8.77 15.43
CA SER A 406 -55.84 -9.04 16.69
C SER A 406 -54.79 -9.23 17.81
N VAL A 407 -54.52 -8.30 18.74
CA VAL A 407 -55.31 -7.73 19.87
C VAL A 407 -55.41 -8.65 21.08
N GLN A 408 -54.91 -8.18 22.23
CA GLN A 408 -55.58 -8.08 23.55
C GLN A 408 -54.67 -7.29 24.53
N THR A 409 -55.01 -6.05 24.90
CA THR A 409 -55.68 -5.61 26.17
C THR A 409 -54.93 -6.01 27.45
N GLY A 410 -54.61 -5.17 28.42
CA GLY A 410 -54.91 -3.75 28.65
C GLY A 410 -54.52 -3.34 30.07
N ASP A 411 -54.73 -2.05 30.34
CA ASP A 411 -55.01 -1.39 31.62
C ASP A 411 -53.88 -0.86 32.57
N ARG A 412 -53.89 0.49 32.61
CA ARG A 412 -53.98 1.41 33.76
C ARG A 412 -52.72 1.86 34.51
N SER A 413 -52.50 3.19 34.39
CA SER A 413 -52.28 4.20 35.45
C SER A 413 -51.13 3.91 36.42
N SER A 414 -50.08 4.73 36.52
CA SER A 414 -50.05 6.19 36.72
C SER A 414 -48.63 6.71 36.48
#